data_AF-A0A952HJE8-F1
#
_entry.id   AF-A0A952HJE8-F1
#
_cell.length_a   1.000
_cell.length_b   1.000
_cell.length_c   1.000
_cell.angle_alpha   90.00
_cell.angle_beta   90.00
_cell.angle_gamma   90.00
#
_symmetry.space_group_name_H-M   'P 1'
#
loop_
_entity.id
_entity.type
_entity.pdbx_description
1 polymer ?
#
loop_
_entity_poly.entity_id
_entity_poly.type
_entity_poly.pdbx_seq_one_letter_code
_entity_poly.pdbx_strand_id
1 'polypeptide(L)'
;RILKILTVPAKSGIYLSRFDIRSIALALGVDVNVRERKEMLKDLFFYAKQLNKMKEYLDLLIQFTQHKIDQYKQLQEEYPKSAWIIQNWIDKAQKLITFIENLKKEVDIYKV
;
A
#
# COMPACT_ATOMS: atom_id res chain seq x y z
N ARG A 1 0.53 7.35 11.43
CA ARG A 1 1.54 6.26 11.43
C ARG A 1 1.72 5.64 10.04
N ILE A 2 0.64 5.16 9.40
CA ILE A 2 0.66 4.51 8.08
C ILE A 2 1.30 5.34 6.95
N LEU A 3 0.97 6.64 6.84
CA LEU A 3 1.53 7.52 5.81
C LEU A 3 3.07 7.58 5.81
N LYS A 4 3.70 7.53 7.00
CA LYS A 4 5.17 7.53 7.14
C LYS A 4 5.79 6.20 6.70
N ILE A 5 5.02 5.10 6.77
CA ILE A 5 5.45 3.79 6.30
C ILE A 5 5.35 3.75 4.77
N LEU A 6 4.18 4.08 4.21
CA LEU A 6 3.92 4.02 2.77
C LEU A 6 4.79 4.96 1.92
N THR A 7 5.20 6.10 2.46
CA THR A 7 6.02 7.08 1.73
C THR A 7 7.51 6.72 1.68
N VAL A 8 7.97 5.79 2.53
CA VAL A 8 9.38 5.42 2.68
C VAL A 8 9.58 3.94 2.30
N PRO A 9 10.06 3.64 1.08
CA PRO A 9 10.23 2.25 0.60
C PRO A 9 11.05 1.37 1.54
N ALA A 10 12.11 1.92 2.13
CA ALA A 10 12.96 1.20 3.08
C ALA A 10 12.20 0.67 4.32
N LYS A 11 11.00 1.21 4.61
CA LYS A 11 10.11 0.78 5.69
C LYS A 11 8.96 -0.10 5.19
N SER A 12 8.33 0.28 4.08
CA SER A 12 7.16 -0.43 3.53
C SER A 12 7.51 -1.69 2.76
N GLY A 13 8.74 -1.83 2.26
CA GLY A 13 9.10 -2.91 1.34
C GLY A 13 8.66 -2.65 -0.10
N ILE A 14 7.90 -1.58 -0.36
CA ILE A 14 7.31 -1.28 -1.68
C ILE A 14 7.49 0.19 -2.05
N TYR A 15 7.55 0.47 -3.35
CA TYR A 15 7.42 1.81 -3.90
C TYR A 15 6.03 2.02 -4.49
N LEU A 16 5.31 3.00 -3.97
CA LEU A 16 4.08 3.54 -4.55
C LEU A 16 4.44 4.79 -5.35
N SER A 17 4.26 4.74 -6.67
CA SER A 17 4.41 5.90 -7.54
C SER A 17 3.17 6.78 -7.51
N ARG A 18 3.26 8.00 -8.06
CA ARG A 18 2.10 8.88 -8.23
C ARG A 18 1.03 8.26 -9.12
N PHE A 19 1.45 7.49 -10.12
CA PHE A 19 0.55 6.76 -11.01
C PHE A 19 -0.20 5.67 -10.25
N ASP A 20 0.51 4.87 -9.44
CA ASP A 20 -0.11 3.82 -8.62
C ASP A 20 -1.15 4.42 -7.65
N ILE A 21 -0.80 5.53 -6.99
CA ILE A 21 -1.71 6.22 -6.08
C ILE A 21 -2.95 6.72 -6.82
N ARG A 22 -2.80 7.28 -8.02
CA ARG A 22 -3.94 7.70 -8.85
C ARG A 22 -4.80 6.51 -9.30
N SER A 23 -4.19 5.38 -9.67
CA SER A 23 -4.94 4.17 -10.04
C SER A 23 -5.77 3.64 -8.88
N ILE A 24 -5.23 3.64 -7.65
CA ILE A 24 -5.99 3.30 -6.44
C ILE A 24 -7.12 4.31 -6.19
N ALA A 25 -6.88 5.60 -6.42
CA ALA A 25 -7.90 6.64 -6.32
C ALA A 25 -9.08 6.37 -7.26
N LEU A 26 -8.78 6.09 -8.52
CA LEU A 26 -9.78 5.81 -9.55
C LEU A 26 -10.59 4.56 -9.22
N ALA A 27 -9.94 3.52 -8.68
CA ALA A 27 -10.63 2.32 -8.20
C ALA A 27 -11.62 2.62 -7.05
N LEU A 28 -11.34 3.63 -6.22
CA LEU A 28 -12.28 4.11 -5.19
C LEU A 28 -13.38 5.02 -5.76
N GLY A 29 -13.34 5.37 -7.04
CA GLY A 29 -14.26 6.31 -7.69
C GLY A 29 -13.88 7.78 -7.46
N VAL A 30 -12.61 8.08 -7.18
CA VAL A 30 -12.10 9.43 -6.95
C VAL A 30 -11.01 9.76 -7.97
N ASP A 31 -11.18 10.82 -8.75
CA ASP A 31 -10.08 11.35 -9.57
C ASP A 31 -9.30 12.38 -8.74
N VAL A 32 -8.05 12.05 -8.43
CA VAL A 32 -7.14 12.92 -7.69
C VAL A 32 -6.16 13.59 -8.64
N ASN A 33 -5.97 14.89 -8.45
CA ASN A 33 -4.92 15.64 -9.15
C ASN A 33 -3.54 15.07 -8.80
N VAL A 34 -2.68 14.92 -9.80
CA VAL A 34 -1.31 14.46 -9.60
C VAL A 34 -0.51 15.53 -8.85
N ARG A 35 -0.06 15.20 -7.64
CA ARG A 35 0.70 16.06 -6.73
C ARG A 35 1.85 15.28 -6.09
N GLU A 36 2.41 15.79 -4.99
CA GLU A 36 3.40 15.07 -4.20
C GLU A 36 2.75 13.80 -3.58
N ARG A 37 3.51 12.69 -3.51
CA ARG A 37 3.00 11.36 -3.16
C ARG A 37 2.38 11.29 -1.76
N LYS A 38 3.02 11.89 -0.77
CA LYS A 38 2.52 11.92 0.61
C LYS A 38 1.19 12.67 0.68
N GLU A 39 1.07 13.80 -0.02
CA GLU A 39 -0.20 14.53 -0.09
C GLU A 39 -1.29 13.73 -0.83
N MET A 40 -0.97 13.09 -1.95
CA MET A 40 -1.94 12.21 -2.65
C MET A 40 -2.41 11.04 -1.76
N LEU A 41 -1.49 10.40 -1.03
CA LEU A 41 -1.86 9.33 -0.09
C LEU A 41 -2.74 9.85 1.05
N LYS A 42 -2.42 11.03 1.59
CA LYS A 42 -3.19 11.68 2.65
C LYS A 42 -4.62 12.01 2.17
N ASP A 43 -4.74 12.54 0.95
CA ASP A 43 -6.03 12.83 0.33
C ASP A 43 -6.87 11.56 0.19
N LEU A 44 -6.27 10.42 -0.21
CA LEU A 44 -6.99 9.15 -0.27
C LEU A 44 -7.52 8.65 1.08
N PHE A 45 -6.75 8.79 2.17
CA PHE A 45 -7.28 8.48 3.49
C PHE A 45 -8.47 9.37 3.86
N PHE A 46 -8.42 10.65 3.47
CA PHE A 46 -9.52 11.58 3.71
C PHE A 46 -10.77 11.21 2.90
N TYR A 47 -10.62 11.00 1.59
CA TYR A 47 -11.73 10.61 0.71
C TYR A 47 -12.31 9.26 1.09
N ALA A 48 -11.48 8.26 1.38
CA ALA A 48 -11.96 6.94 1.80
C ALA A 48 -12.75 7.02 3.12
N LYS A 49 -12.42 7.95 4.02
CA LYS A 49 -13.23 8.20 5.22
C LYS A 49 -14.56 8.87 4.86
N GLN A 50 -14.54 9.95 4.07
CA GLN A 50 -15.75 10.69 3.68
C GLN A 50 -16.75 9.82 2.91
N LEU A 51 -16.26 8.94 2.04
CA LEU A 51 -17.07 8.06 1.21
C LEU A 51 -17.46 6.75 1.90
N ASN A 52 -17.07 6.57 3.17
CA ASN A 52 -17.25 5.30 3.90
C ASN A 52 -16.56 4.09 3.23
N LYS A 53 -15.53 4.33 2.41
CA LYS A 53 -14.75 3.35 1.65
C LYS A 53 -13.39 3.00 2.28
N MET A 54 -13.18 3.31 3.55
CA MET A 54 -11.89 3.06 4.23
C MET A 54 -11.44 1.60 4.09
N LYS A 55 -12.34 0.62 4.26
CA LYS A 55 -11.99 -0.80 4.09
C LYS A 55 -11.55 -1.14 2.67
N GLU A 56 -12.32 -0.68 1.69
CA GLU A 56 -12.03 -0.89 0.26
C GLU A 56 -10.66 -0.31 -0.10
N TYR A 57 -10.33 0.88 0.43
CA TYR A 57 -9.01 1.47 0.24
C TYR A 57 -7.88 0.64 0.86
N LEU A 58 -8.06 0.16 2.09
CA LEU A 58 -7.07 -0.71 2.74
C LEU A 58 -6.91 -2.04 1.97
N ASP A 59 -7.97 -2.59 1.41
CA ASP A 59 -7.93 -3.79 0.56
C ASP A 59 -7.15 -3.56 -0.73
N LEU A 60 -7.37 -2.41 -1.39
CA LEU A 60 -6.60 -2.03 -2.57
C LEU A 60 -5.10 -1.87 -2.26
N LEU A 61 -4.75 -1.33 -1.09
CA LEU A 61 -3.35 -1.25 -0.65
C LEU A 61 -2.74 -2.64 -0.40
N ILE A 62 -3.50 -3.57 0.20
CA ILE A 62 -3.06 -4.96 0.39
C ILE A 62 -2.84 -5.63 -0.97
N GLN A 63 -3.80 -5.53 -1.89
CA GLN A 63 -3.70 -6.10 -3.23
C GLN A 63 -2.49 -5.56 -4.00
N PHE A 64 -2.27 -4.24 -3.97
CA PHE A 64 -1.09 -3.64 -4.57
C PHE A 64 0.21 -4.19 -3.94
N THR A 65 0.24 -4.30 -2.62
CA THR A 65 1.41 -4.81 -1.90
C THR A 65 1.69 -6.28 -2.25
N GLN A 66 0.64 -7.11 -2.35
CA GLN A 66 0.75 -8.50 -2.77
C GLN A 66 1.29 -8.62 -4.19
N HIS A 67 0.78 -7.81 -5.12
CA HIS A 67 1.29 -7.77 -6.49
C HIS A 67 2.78 -7.42 -6.54
N LYS A 68 3.25 -6.50 -5.69
CA LYS A 68 4.69 -6.20 -5.56
C LYS A 68 5.49 -7.37 -5.01
N ILE A 69 4.96 -8.11 -4.02
CA ILE A 69 5.60 -9.32 -3.52
C ILE A 69 5.75 -10.36 -4.64
N ASP A 70 4.73 -10.54 -5.46
CA ASP A 70 4.77 -11.52 -6.56
C ASP A 70 5.83 -11.13 -7.60
N GLN A 71 5.94 -9.83 -7.93
CA GLN A 71 7.04 -9.31 -8.77
C GLN A 71 8.42 -9.56 -8.14
N TYR A 72 8.55 -9.39 -6.82
CA TYR A 72 9.80 -9.67 -6.13
C TYR A 72 10.17 -11.15 -6.15
N LYS A 73 9.20 -12.06 -5.99
CA LYS A 73 9.44 -13.50 -6.08
C LYS A 73 9.93 -13.91 -7.48
N GLN A 74 9.30 -13.38 -8.52
CA GLN A 74 9.77 -13.56 -9.91
C GLN A 74 11.23 -13.11 -10.07
N LEU A 75 11.59 -11.95 -9.50
CA LEU A 75 12.98 -11.48 -9.52
C LEU A 75 13.94 -12.37 -8.72
N GLN A 76 13.50 -13.04 -7.65
CA GLN A 76 14.33 -14.00 -6.93
C GLN A 76 14.64 -15.24 -7.79
N GLU A 77 13.64 -15.70 -8.54
CA GLU A 77 13.78 -16.83 -9.46
C GLU A 77 14.72 -16.48 -10.64
N GLU A 78 14.57 -15.29 -11.22
CA GLU A 78 15.42 -14.80 -12.31
C GLU A 78 16.86 -14.50 -11.85
N TYR A 79 17.03 -13.98 -10.63
CA TYR A 79 18.33 -13.51 -10.11
C TYR A 79 18.67 -14.13 -8.74
N PRO A 80 18.95 -15.45 -8.68
CA PRO A 80 19.11 -16.17 -7.41
C PRO A 80 20.27 -15.66 -6.55
N LYS A 81 21.34 -15.13 -7.17
CA LYS A 81 22.48 -14.52 -6.44
C LYS A 81 22.09 -13.27 -5.64
N SER A 82 21.01 -12.60 -6.04
CA SER A 82 20.48 -11.39 -5.38
C SER A 82 19.25 -11.68 -4.53
N ALA A 83 18.83 -12.95 -4.41
CA ALA A 83 17.58 -13.33 -3.77
C ALA A 83 17.50 -12.88 -2.30
N TRP A 84 18.62 -12.86 -1.57
CA TRP A 84 18.67 -12.41 -0.18
C TRP A 84 18.36 -10.92 -0.02
N ILE A 85 18.77 -10.08 -0.98
CA ILE A 85 18.46 -8.63 -0.99
C ILE A 85 16.96 -8.45 -1.24
N ILE A 86 16.43 -9.21 -2.20
CA ILE A 86 15.02 -9.18 -2.59
C ILE A 86 14.12 -9.67 -1.45
N GLN A 87 14.55 -10.70 -0.71
CA GLN A 87 13.82 -11.24 0.44
C GLN A 87 13.55 -10.18 1.51
N ASN A 88 14.52 -9.30 1.79
CA ASN A 88 14.35 -8.21 2.74
C ASN A 88 13.23 -7.23 2.33
N TRP A 89 12.98 -7.04 1.04
CA TRP A 89 11.85 -6.22 0.56
C TRP A 89 10.52 -6.96 0.74
N ILE A 90 10.49 -8.26 0.43
CA ILE A 90 9.32 -9.14 0.65
C ILE A 90 8.93 -9.16 2.13
N ASP A 91 9.88 -9.34 3.05
CA ASP A 91 9.60 -9.41 4.49
C ASP A 91 8.98 -8.11 5.02
N LYS A 92 9.42 -6.96 4.50
CA LYS A 92 8.85 -5.65 4.85
C LYS A 92 7.46 -5.47 4.27
N ALA A 93 7.25 -5.87 3.02
CA ALA A 93 5.94 -5.83 2.38
C ALA A 93 4.92 -6.73 3.10
N GLN A 94 5.33 -7.91 3.55
CA GLN A 94 4.47 -8.79 4.34
C GLN A 94 4.10 -8.18 5.70
N LYS A 95 5.08 -7.54 6.39
CA LYS A 95 4.80 -6.79 7.62
C LYS A 95 3.85 -5.61 7.38
N LEU A 96 3.95 -4.96 6.22
CA LEU A 96 3.02 -3.91 5.83
C LEU A 96 1.59 -4.45 5.67
N ILE A 97 1.40 -5.60 5.00
CA ILE A 97 0.09 -6.25 4.87
C ILE A 97 -0.51 -6.52 6.25
N THR A 98 0.23 -7.17 7.15
CA THR A 98 -0.25 -7.45 8.52
C THR A 98 -0.60 -6.16 9.28
N PHE A 99 0.19 -5.10 9.11
CA PHE A 99 -0.11 -3.80 9.70
C PHE A 99 -1.41 -3.20 9.15
N ILE A 100 -1.65 -3.29 7.84
CA ILE A 100 -2.88 -2.80 7.20
C ILE A 100 -4.10 -3.63 7.63
N GLU A 101 -3.98 -4.95 7.73
CA GLU A 101 -5.04 -5.84 8.21
C GLU A 101 -5.47 -5.49 9.64
N ASN A 102 -4.50 -5.21 10.53
CA ASN A 102 -4.81 -4.78 11.89
C ASN A 102 -5.53 -3.42 11.92
N LEU A 103 -5.09 -2.46 11.11
CA LEU A 103 -5.81 -1.20 10.94
C LEU A 103 -7.24 -1.40 10.41
N LYS A 104 -7.43 -2.35 9.49
CA LYS A 104 -8.76 -2.67 8.94
C LYS A 104 -9.70 -3.21 10.01
N LYS A 105 -9.20 -4.05 10.94
CA LYS A 105 -9.97 -4.54 12.11
C LYS A 105 -10.33 -3.40 13.07
N GLU A 106 -9.43 -2.45 13.31
CA GLU A 106 -9.72 -1.28 14.15
C GLU A 106 -10.86 -0.43 13.56
N VAL A 107 -10.91 -0.24 12.24
CA VAL A 107 -12.00 0.48 11.56
C VAL A 107 -13.37 -0.15 11.83
N ASP A 108 -13.44 -1.46 12.05
CA ASP A 108 -14.70 -2.14 12.40
C ASP A 108 -15.19 -1.85 13.81
N ILE A 109 -14.27 -1.73 14.76
CA ILE A 109 -14.60 -1.49 16.17
C ILE A 109 -15.21 -0.09 16.34
N TYR A 110 -14.74 0.89 15.57
CA TYR A 110 -15.20 2.29 15.67
C TYR A 110 -16.43 2.62 14.81
N LYS A 111 -17.03 1.63 14.14
CA LYS A 111 -18.30 1.78 13.42
C LYS A 111 -19.53 1.38 14.26
N VAL A 112 -19.33 1.00 15.52
CA VAL A 112 -20.38 0.76 16.52
C VAL A 112 -20.84 2.07 17.14
#